data_AF-A0A9D6T3H3-F1
#
_entry.id   AF-A0A9D6T3H3-F1
#
_cell.length_a   1.000
_cell.length_b   1.000
_cell.length_c   1.000
_cell.angle_alpha   90.00
_cell.angle_beta   90.00
_cell.angle_gamma   90.00
#
_symmetry.space_group_name_H-M   'P 1'
#
loop_
_entity.id
_entity.type
_entity.pdbx_description
1 polymer ?
#
loop_
_entity_poly.entity_id
_entity_poly.type
_entity_poly.pdbx_seq_one_letter_code
_entity_poly.pdbx_strand_id
1 'polypeptide(L)'
;MEDKMVLSEERPVGQRGARYALFGLLIAAGIGAIVAAIFLSTQATGTQTLNPEGSSVAGRQAPDFTLKNLKGEFVSLRQFRGQPVLLFFWATW
;
A
#
# COMPACT_ATOMS: atom_id res chain seq x y z
N MET A 1 49.40 -56.44 0.89
CA MET A 1 48.20 -55.99 1.63
C MET A 1 48.61 -54.87 2.61
N GLU A 2 49.37 -53.86 2.19
CA GLU A 2 49.00 -52.81 1.21
C GLU A 2 47.70 -52.11 1.62
N ASP A 3 47.80 -51.16 2.56
CA ASP A 3 46.93 -49.96 2.56
C ASP A 3 47.51 -48.84 3.44
N LYS A 4 48.76 -48.46 3.18
CA LYS A 4 49.38 -47.24 3.76
C LYS A 4 50.17 -46.49 2.68
N MET A 5 49.55 -46.31 1.52
CA MET A 5 49.96 -45.31 0.55
C MET A 5 48.71 -44.87 -0.17
N VAL A 6 48.12 -43.78 0.30
CA VAL A 6 47.34 -42.78 -0.45
C VAL A 6 46.60 -41.99 0.63
N LEU A 7 47.14 -40.80 0.91
CA LEU A 7 46.36 -39.56 0.92
C LEU A 7 47.35 -38.44 1.24
N SER A 8 47.91 -37.94 0.13
CA SER A 8 48.23 -36.54 -0.12
C SER A 8 47.72 -35.61 0.98
N GLU A 9 48.61 -35.17 1.86
CA GLU A 9 48.33 -34.06 2.76
C GLU A 9 48.43 -32.76 1.92
N GLU A 10 47.33 -32.49 1.21
CA GLU A 10 47.05 -31.23 0.52
C GLU A 10 47.24 -30.08 1.52
N ARG A 11 48.17 -29.17 1.22
CA ARG A 11 48.42 -28.02 2.08
C ARG A 11 47.16 -27.14 2.16
N PRO A 12 46.68 -26.75 3.36
CA PRO A 12 45.54 -25.85 3.43
C PRO A 12 45.89 -24.47 2.87
N VAL A 13 45.22 -24.14 1.76
CA VAL A 13 45.29 -22.88 1.05
C VAL A 13 44.76 -21.73 1.91
N GLY A 14 45.62 -20.72 2.07
CA GLY A 14 45.34 -19.29 2.27
C GLY A 14 43.99 -18.85 2.83
N GLN A 15 43.99 -18.54 4.13
CA GLN A 15 43.03 -17.72 4.87
C GLN A 15 43.03 -16.25 4.37
N ARG A 16 42.57 -15.97 3.15
CA ARG A 16 42.52 -14.60 2.57
C ARG A 16 41.10 -14.12 2.18
N GLY A 17 40.08 -14.98 2.27
CA GLY A 17 38.69 -14.64 1.88
C GLY A 17 37.82 -13.98 2.97
N ALA A 18 38.28 -13.93 4.23
CA ALA A 18 37.43 -13.54 5.36
C ALA A 18 37.02 -12.06 5.36
N ARG A 19 37.78 -11.18 4.69
CA ARG A 19 37.49 -9.75 4.66
C ARG A 19 36.33 -9.41 3.71
N TYR A 20 36.24 -10.11 2.57
CA TYR A 20 35.13 -9.93 1.62
C TYR A 20 33.82 -10.55 2.09
N ALA A 21 33.88 -11.59 2.92
CA ALA A 21 32.70 -12.16 3.58
C ALA A 21 32.03 -11.14 4.52
N LEU A 22 32.82 -10.34 5.23
CA LEU A 22 32.29 -9.28 6.11
C LEU A 22 31.69 -8.11 5.29
N PHE A 23 32.35 -7.69 4.21
CA PHE A 23 31.80 -6.66 3.33
C PHE A 23 30.51 -7.11 2.60
N GLY A 24 30.44 -8.37 2.18
CA GLY A 24 29.23 -8.95 1.59
C GLY A 24 28.06 -9.02 2.57
N LEU A 25 28.33 -9.34 3.84
CA LEU A 25 27.32 -9.36 4.91
C LEU A 25 26.74 -7.95 5.18
N LEU A 26 27.60 -6.92 5.18
CA LEU A 26 27.17 -5.53 5.39
C LEU A 26 26.31 -4.98 4.25
N ILE A 27 26.61 -5.35 3.01
CA ILE A 27 25.79 -4.97 1.85
C ILE A 27 24.43 -5.68 1.89
N ALA A 28 24.40 -6.97 2.21
CA ALA A 28 23.15 -7.73 2.36
C ALA A 28 22.27 -7.17 3.51
N ALA A 29 22.88 -6.80 4.64
CA ALA A 29 22.18 -6.15 5.76
C ALA A 29 21.67 -4.75 5.38
N GLY A 30 22.43 -3.97 4.61
CA GLY A 30 22.03 -2.66 4.11
C GLY A 30 20.83 -2.73 3.15
N ILE A 31 20.84 -3.68 2.22
CA ILE A 31 19.71 -3.90 1.29
C ILE A 31 18.47 -4.35 2.07
N GLY A 32 18.62 -5.25 3.05
CA GLY A 32 17.52 -5.67 3.93
C GLY A 32 16.90 -4.51 4.71
N ALA A 33 17.73 -3.58 5.21
CA ALA A 33 17.26 -2.39 5.91
C ALA A 33 16.52 -1.40 4.98
N ILE A 34 16.98 -1.24 3.74
CA ILE A 34 16.30 -0.38 2.75
C ILE A 34 14.95 -0.98 2.34
N VAL A 35 14.89 -2.30 2.10
CA VAL A 35 13.64 -3.00 1.81
C VAL A 35 12.67 -2.91 3.00
N ALA A 36 13.15 -3.07 4.22
CA ALA A 36 12.34 -2.91 5.43
C ALA A 36 11.84 -1.47 5.60
N ALA A 37 12.67 -0.46 5.32
CA ALA A 37 12.27 0.95 5.40
C ALA A 37 11.22 1.34 4.35
N ILE A 38 11.34 0.81 3.12
CA ILE A 38 10.33 0.99 2.07
C ILE A 38 9.04 0.26 2.44
N PHE A 39 9.12 -0.94 2.99
CA PHE A 39 7.95 -1.70 3.44
C PHE A 39 7.27 -1.04 4.66
N LEU A 40 8.03 -0.35 5.52
CA LEU A 40 7.49 0.36 6.67
C LEU A 40 6.84 1.69 6.27
N SER A 41 7.33 2.35 5.22
CA SER A 41 6.77 3.63 4.72
C SER A 41 5.51 3.46 3.88
N THR A 42 5.28 2.29 3.26
CA THR A 42 4.04 1.99 2.52
C THR A 42 2.83 1.71 3.43
N GLN A 43 3.05 1.47 4.73
CA GLN A 43 1.95 1.30 5.69
C GLN A 43 1.28 2.61 6.12
N ALA A 44 1.78 3.76 5.67
CA ALA A 44 1.12 5.06 5.85
C ALA A 44 0.05 5.34 4.77
N THR A 45 -0.53 4.29 4.17
CA THR A 45 -1.72 4.44 3.33
C THR A 45 -2.89 4.79 4.25
N GLY A 46 -3.29 6.06 4.21
CA GLY A 46 -4.34 6.62 5.05
C GLY A 46 -5.56 5.72 5.11
N THR A 47 -5.78 5.14 6.28
CA THR A 47 -7.10 4.65 6.67
C THR A 47 -7.99 5.87 6.72
N GLN A 48 -8.69 6.18 5.62
CA GLN A 48 -9.95 6.88 5.75
C GLN A 48 -10.78 6.03 6.69
N THR A 49 -10.93 6.50 7.92
CA THR A 49 -11.98 6.03 8.83
C THR A 49 -13.30 6.38 8.15
N LEU A 50 -13.70 5.57 7.18
CA LEU A 50 -15.07 5.47 6.72
C LEU A 50 -15.79 4.86 7.91
N ASN A 51 -16.22 5.72 8.84
CA ASN A 51 -16.83 5.34 10.10
C ASN A 51 -17.86 4.22 9.84
N PRO A 52 -17.57 2.95 10.22
CA PRO A 52 -18.48 1.83 9.96
C PRO A 52 -19.70 1.86 10.89
N GLU A 53 -19.71 2.78 11.86
CA GLU A 53 -20.81 3.05 12.78
C GLU A 53 -21.91 3.85 12.07
N GLY A 54 -22.77 3.14 11.35
CA GLY A 54 -24.20 3.11 11.71
C GLY A 54 -25.01 4.40 11.70
N SER A 55 -24.55 5.49 11.11
CA SER A 55 -25.42 6.63 10.79
C SER A 55 -26.11 6.38 9.46
N SER A 56 -27.05 5.42 9.39
CA SER A 56 -27.86 5.25 8.18
C SER A 56 -28.51 6.60 7.84
N VAL A 57 -28.14 7.19 6.70
CA VAL A 57 -28.76 8.44 6.20
C VAL A 57 -30.14 8.13 5.61
N ALA A 58 -30.40 6.85 5.32
CA ALA A 58 -31.72 6.37 4.93
C ALA A 58 -32.79 6.75 5.96
N GLY A 59 -33.93 7.27 5.48
CA GLY A 59 -35.03 7.74 6.32
C GLY A 59 -34.85 9.15 6.91
N ARG A 60 -33.63 9.72 6.89
CA ARG A 60 -33.43 11.14 7.21
C ARG A 60 -33.76 12.00 6.00
N GLN A 61 -34.19 13.23 6.25
CA GLN A 61 -34.43 14.20 5.19
C GLN A 61 -33.13 14.41 4.40
N ALA A 62 -33.22 14.28 3.07
CA ALA A 62 -32.09 14.57 2.19
C ALA A 62 -31.60 16.02 2.39
N PRO A 63 -30.27 16.25 2.48
CA PRO A 63 -29.71 17.59 2.56
C PRO A 63 -30.18 18.44 1.37
N ASP A 64 -30.53 19.69 1.64
CA ASP A 64 -30.88 20.60 0.57
C ASP A 64 -29.62 21.10 -0.15
N PHE A 65 -29.71 21.21 -1.47
CA PHE A 65 -28.69 21.80 -2.31
C PHE A 65 -29.33 22.49 -3.50
N THR A 66 -28.62 23.46 -4.04
CA THR A 66 -29.00 24.18 -5.26
C THR A 66 -27.83 24.17 -6.22
N LEU A 67 -28.07 23.70 -7.45
CA LEU A 67 -27.06 23.59 -8.50
C LEU A 67 -27.56 24.23 -9.79
N LYS A 68 -26.63 24.59 -10.67
CA LYS A 68 -26.98 24.98 -12.04
C LYS A 68 -27.25 23.72 -12.86
N ASN A 69 -28.36 23.71 -13.58
CA ASN A 69 -28.64 22.67 -14.57
C ASN A 69 -27.83 22.92 -15.87
N LEU A 70 -28.01 22.04 -16.87
CA LEU A 70 -27.32 22.15 -18.16
C LEU A 70 -27.70 23.42 -18.96
N LYS A 71 -28.81 24.08 -18.61
CA LYS A 71 -29.25 25.35 -19.19
C LYS A 71 -28.72 26.56 -18.41
N GLY A 72 -27.97 26.35 -17.32
CA GLY A 72 -27.43 27.40 -16.46
C GLY A 72 -28.40 27.92 -15.38
N GLU A 73 -29.60 27.36 -15.28
CA GLU A 73 -30.63 27.78 -14.32
C GLU A 73 -30.39 27.12 -12.96
N PHE A 74 -30.67 27.85 -11.88
CA PHE A 74 -30.57 27.30 -10.53
C PHE A 74 -31.76 26.40 -10.19
N VAL A 75 -31.47 25.15 -9.84
CA VAL A 75 -32.43 24.12 -9.46
C VAL A 75 -32.10 23.62 -8.06
N SER A 76 -33.09 23.62 -7.16
CA SER A 76 -32.96 23.12 -5.79
C SER A 76 -33.65 21.77 -5.62
N LEU A 77 -33.09 20.89 -4.78
CA LEU A 77 -33.71 19.62 -4.44
C LEU A 77 -35.12 19.79 -3.84
N ARG A 78 -35.38 20.88 -3.09
CA ARG A 78 -36.69 21.15 -2.49
C ARG A 78 -37.81 21.31 -3.50
N GLN A 79 -37.50 21.68 -4.75
CA GLN A 79 -38.48 21.84 -5.82
C GLN A 79 -39.16 20.51 -6.19
N PHE A 80 -38.52 19.38 -5.87
CA PHE A 80 -39.03 18.03 -6.18
C PHE A 80 -39.66 17.30 -4.98
N ARG A 81 -39.97 18.01 -3.89
CA ARG A 81 -40.65 17.39 -2.73
C ARG A 81 -41.99 16.78 -3.13
N GLY A 82 -42.28 15.61 -2.57
CA GLY A 82 -43.49 14.83 -2.89
C GLY A 82 -43.34 13.95 -4.14
N GLN A 83 -42.20 14.02 -4.84
CA GLN A 83 -41.89 13.15 -5.97
C GLN A 83 -40.71 12.24 -5.59
N PRO A 84 -40.72 10.95 -6.00
CA PRO A 84 -39.55 10.10 -5.88
C PRO A 84 -38.47 10.61 -6.85
N VAL A 85 -37.26 10.84 -6.34
CA VAL A 85 -36.11 11.34 -7.12
C VAL A 85 -34.93 10.40 -6.92
N LEU A 86 -34.30 10.03 -8.03
CA LEU A 86 -33.03 9.31 -8.03
C LEU A 86 -31.89 10.31 -8.30
N LEU A 87 -30.94 10.40 -7.37
CA LEU A 87 -29.78 11.27 -7.52
C LEU A 87 -28.60 10.45 -8.05
N PHE A 88 -28.10 10.82 -9.23
CA PHE A 88 -27.00 10.14 -9.90
C PHE A 88 -25.75 11.01 -9.90
N PHE A 89 -24.70 10.57 -9.20
CA PHE A 89 -23.40 11.23 -9.17
C PHE A 89 -22.48 10.57 -10.19
N TRP A 90 -21.93 11.37 -11.10
CA TRP A 90 -21.10 10.88 -12.19
C TRP A 90 -20.07 11.94 -12.58
N ALA A 91 -19.10 11.52 -13.39
CA ALA A 91 -18.12 12.41 -13.98
C ALA A 91 -17.55 11.79 -15.28
N THR A 92 -16.90 12.61 -16.11
CA THR A 92 -16.42 12.23 -17.45
C THR A 92 -14.97 11.76 -17.51
N TRP A 93 -14.26 11.74 -16.37
CA TRP A 93 -12.82 11.52 -16.29
C TRP A 93 -12.46 10.04 -16.14
#